data_AF-A0A1Q3MI47-F1
#
_entry.id   AF-A0A1Q3MI47-F1
#
_cell.length_a   1.000
_cell.length_b   1.000
_cell.length_c   1.000
_cell.angle_alpha   90.00
_cell.angle_beta   90.00
_cell.angle_gamma   90.00
#
_symmetry.space_group_name_H-M   'P 1'
#
loop_
_entity.id
_entity.type
_entity.pdbx_description
1 polymer ?
#
loop_
_entity_poly.entity_id
_entity_poly.type
_entity_poly.pdbx_seq_one_letter_code
_entity_poly.pdbx_strand_id
1 'polypeptide(L)'
;MSEVKSTVFLSHSHKDTEIVSAVEAFLNDLNLLAYIDWKDATMPETTSPDTARALRILIEKSSKFLLLATENSLKSAWVPWELGVADGVKGLSNVAVLPVSKNDRTFPNNEYMAMYPRVEQARGGEWFVYPAGQDSNGVQFAAWLIL
;
A
#
# COMPACT_ATOMS: atom_id res chain seq x y z
N MET A 1 -22.21 18.41 4.47
CA MET A 1 -20.80 18.57 4.10
C MET A 1 -20.29 17.19 3.77
N SER A 2 -19.78 16.95 2.56
CA SER A 2 -19.15 15.67 2.23
C SER A 2 -17.90 15.51 3.09
N GLU A 3 -17.82 14.41 3.85
CA GLU A 3 -16.64 14.05 4.62
C GLU A 3 -15.43 13.96 3.68
N VAL A 4 -14.30 14.58 4.04
CA VAL A 4 -13.08 14.51 3.23
C VAL A 4 -12.54 13.09 3.36
N LYS A 5 -12.69 12.29 2.29
CA LYS A 5 -12.13 10.94 2.25
C LYS A 5 -10.61 11.00 2.23
N SER A 6 -9.95 10.30 3.15
CA SER A 6 -8.50 10.12 3.16
C SER A 6 -8.08 9.23 1.98
N THR A 7 -7.02 9.62 1.28
CA THR A 7 -6.54 8.93 0.08
C THR A 7 -5.36 8.03 0.43
N VAL A 8 -5.40 6.78 -0.03
CA VAL A 8 -4.34 5.79 0.11
C VAL A 8 -3.72 5.56 -1.24
N PHE A 9 -2.42 5.82 -1.40
CA PHE A 9 -1.69 5.38 -2.58
C PHE A 9 -1.53 3.86 -2.51
N LEU A 10 -2.12 3.13 -3.45
CA LEU A 10 -1.99 1.68 -3.52
C LEU A 10 -0.89 1.32 -4.51
N SER A 11 0.28 0.89 -4.01
CA SER A 11 1.37 0.36 -4.85
C SER A 11 1.15 -1.12 -5.11
N HIS A 12 1.18 -1.54 -6.37
CA HIS A 12 0.76 -2.87 -6.80
C HIS A 12 1.29 -3.21 -8.21
N SER A 13 1.09 -4.46 -8.65
CA SER A 13 1.38 -4.86 -10.03
C SER A 13 0.14 -4.73 -10.92
N HIS A 14 0.35 -4.21 -12.14
CA HIS A 14 -0.61 -4.26 -13.26
C HIS A 14 -1.18 -5.65 -13.58
N LYS A 15 -0.54 -6.72 -13.08
CA LYS A 15 -0.96 -8.11 -13.26
C LYS A 15 -1.96 -8.59 -12.20
N ASP A 16 -2.19 -7.83 -11.14
CA ASP A 16 -2.97 -8.24 -9.97
C ASP A 16 -4.36 -7.56 -9.92
N THR A 17 -4.98 -7.33 -11.07
CA THR A 17 -6.22 -6.54 -11.23
C THR A 17 -7.36 -7.01 -10.33
N GLU A 18 -7.56 -8.32 -10.17
CA GLU A 18 -8.60 -8.88 -9.30
C GLU A 18 -8.33 -8.58 -7.82
N ILE A 19 -7.10 -8.76 -7.36
CA ILE A 19 -6.69 -8.50 -5.97
C ILE A 19 -6.80 -7.00 -5.66
N VAL A 20 -6.35 -6.16 -6.60
CA VAL A 20 -6.44 -4.70 -6.48
C VAL A 20 -7.89 -4.25 -6.37
N SER A 21 -8.79 -4.82 -7.18
CA SER A 21 -10.23 -4.51 -7.12
C SER A 21 -10.84 -4.92 -5.78
N ALA A 22 -10.43 -6.07 -5.21
CA ALA A 22 -10.88 -6.51 -3.90
C ALA A 22 -10.40 -5.57 -2.77
N VAL A 23 -9.13 -5.14 -2.83
CA VAL A 23 -8.57 -4.19 -1.85
C VAL A 23 -9.19 -2.81 -1.99
N GLU A 24 -9.47 -2.35 -3.20
CA GLU A 24 -10.20 -1.10 -3.44
C GLU A 24 -11.60 -1.14 -2.85
N ALA A 25 -12.36 -2.23 -3.06
CA ALA A 25 -13.67 -2.41 -2.45
C ALA A 25 -13.57 -2.38 -0.90
N PHE A 26 -12.59 -3.09 -0.35
CA PHE A 26 -12.32 -3.10 1.09
C PHE A 26 -12.00 -1.70 1.64
N LEU A 27 -11.18 -0.90 0.95
CA LEU A 27 -10.89 0.49 1.36
C LEU A 27 -12.12 1.40 1.22
N ASN A 28 -12.94 1.20 0.18
CA ASN A 28 -14.18 1.96 0.00
C ASN A 28 -15.21 1.68 1.11
N ASP A 29 -15.31 0.43 1.58
CA ASP A 29 -16.15 0.05 2.72
C ASP A 29 -15.71 0.73 4.03
N LEU A 30 -14.43 1.11 4.12
CA LEU A 30 -13.86 1.92 5.19
C LEU A 30 -13.96 3.43 4.94
N ASN A 31 -14.73 3.86 3.92
CA ASN A 31 -14.91 5.25 3.50
C ASN A 31 -13.63 5.97 3.01
N LEU A 32 -12.66 5.21 2.49
CA LEU A 32 -11.39 5.71 1.98
C LEU A 32 -11.33 5.67 0.45
N LEU A 33 -10.41 6.43 -0.13
CA LEU A 33 -10.16 6.41 -1.58
C LEU A 33 -8.81 5.75 -1.86
N ALA A 34 -8.82 4.66 -2.61
CA ALA A 34 -7.60 4.10 -3.17
C ALA A 34 -7.21 4.88 -4.43
N TYR A 35 -6.01 5.46 -4.44
CA TYR A 35 -5.40 5.92 -5.68
C TYR A 35 -4.74 4.72 -6.37
N ILE A 36 -5.16 4.45 -7.61
CA ILE A 36 -4.69 3.35 -8.46
C ILE A 36 -4.22 3.98 -9.77
N ASP A 37 -2.92 3.86 -10.05
CA ASP A 37 -2.24 4.54 -11.16
C ASP A 37 -2.83 4.20 -12.54
N TRP A 38 -3.14 2.94 -12.84
CA TRP A 38 -3.71 2.56 -14.13
C TRP A 38 -5.11 3.11 -14.39
N LYS A 39 -5.81 3.57 -13.34
CA LYS A 39 -7.14 4.18 -13.47
C LYS A 39 -7.04 5.69 -13.71
N ASP A 40 -5.86 6.28 -13.53
CA ASP A 40 -5.64 7.71 -13.76
C ASP A 40 -5.23 7.94 -15.22
N ALA A 41 -6.17 8.47 -16.01
CA ALA A 41 -5.93 8.81 -17.41
C ALA A 41 -4.88 9.92 -17.63
N THR A 42 -4.46 10.62 -16.57
CA THR A 42 -3.40 11.64 -16.62
C THR A 42 -2.00 11.06 -16.45
N MET A 43 -1.90 9.77 -16.08
CA MET A 43 -0.62 9.09 -15.92
C MET A 43 0.02 8.78 -17.29
N PRO A 44 1.33 9.00 -17.47
CA PRO A 44 2.01 8.64 -18.71
C PRO A 44 1.96 7.12 -18.95
N GLU A 45 1.63 6.70 -20.17
CA GLU A 45 1.48 5.29 -20.56
C GLU A 45 2.78 4.47 -20.47
N THR A 46 3.93 5.14 -20.52
CA THR A 46 5.24 4.49 -20.45
C THR A 46 6.00 4.90 -19.22
N THR A 47 6.69 3.94 -18.61
CA THR A 47 7.56 4.13 -17.47
C THR A 47 8.73 5.03 -17.83
N SER A 48 8.65 6.31 -17.46
CA SER A 48 9.59 7.38 -17.83
C SER A 48 9.97 8.23 -16.61
N PRO A 49 10.98 9.11 -16.72
CA PRO A 49 11.26 10.10 -15.66
C PRO A 49 10.06 11.01 -15.34
N ASP A 50 9.17 11.27 -16.31
CA ASP A 50 7.93 12.02 -16.08
C ASP A 50 6.94 11.22 -15.24
N THR A 51 6.79 9.93 -15.52
CA THR A 51 5.98 9.01 -14.70
C THR A 51 6.49 8.95 -13.28
N ALA A 52 7.81 8.85 -13.08
CA ALA A 52 8.42 8.88 -11.76
C ALA A 52 8.14 10.20 -11.01
N ARG A 53 8.20 11.35 -11.69
CA ARG A 53 7.84 12.65 -11.09
C ARG A 53 6.36 12.71 -10.70
N ALA A 54 5.48 12.24 -11.57
CA ALA A 54 4.04 12.20 -11.30
C ALA A 54 3.72 11.28 -10.10
N LEU A 55 4.24 10.05 -10.09
CA LEU A 55 4.07 9.09 -9.00
C LEU A 55 4.57 9.67 -7.68
N ARG A 56 5.74 10.32 -7.67
CA ARG A 56 6.26 10.97 -6.45
C ARG A 56 5.27 12.01 -5.89
N ILE A 57 4.72 12.88 -6.73
CA ILE A 57 3.74 13.89 -6.31
C ILE A 57 2.47 13.23 -5.75
N LEU A 58 2.00 12.17 -6.38
CA LEU A 58 0.80 11.44 -5.96
C LEU A 58 1.00 10.69 -4.65
N ILE A 59 2.17 10.06 -4.48
CA ILE A 59 2.61 9.47 -3.22
C ILE A 59 2.61 10.57 -2.16
N GLU A 60 3.33 11.69 -2.35
CA GLU A 60 3.41 12.79 -1.39
C GLU A 60 2.02 13.34 -0.99
N LYS A 61 1.10 13.52 -1.95
CA LYS A 61 -0.26 14.03 -1.71
C LYS A 61 -1.20 13.04 -1.01
N SER A 62 -0.98 11.74 -1.16
CA SER A 62 -1.82 10.73 -0.52
C SER A 62 -1.58 10.72 0.99
N SER A 63 -2.60 10.47 1.79
CA SER A 63 -2.47 10.45 3.26
C SER A 63 -1.63 9.26 3.71
N LYS A 64 -1.83 8.09 3.10
CA LYS A 64 -1.12 6.84 3.39
C LYS A 64 -0.57 6.20 2.13
N PHE A 65 0.40 5.31 2.32
CA PHE A 65 0.91 4.43 1.29
C PHE A 65 0.70 2.97 1.71
N LEU A 66 0.09 2.18 0.83
CA LEU A 66 -0.15 0.77 1.04
C LEU A 66 0.46 -0.02 -0.11
N LEU A 67 1.40 -0.89 0.21
CA LEU A 67 1.96 -1.84 -0.74
C LEU A 67 1.17 -3.15 -0.73
N LEU A 68 0.62 -3.55 -1.86
CA LEU A 68 0.07 -4.89 -2.07
C LEU A 68 1.19 -5.89 -2.41
N ALA A 69 1.71 -6.60 -1.41
CA ALA A 69 2.85 -7.50 -1.57
C ALA A 69 2.42 -8.88 -2.11
N THR A 70 2.12 -8.94 -3.41
CA THR A 70 1.95 -10.16 -4.21
C THR A 70 3.28 -10.62 -4.82
N GLU A 71 3.35 -11.85 -5.33
CA GLU A 71 4.51 -12.29 -6.10
C GLU A 71 4.82 -11.41 -7.33
N ASN A 72 3.79 -10.86 -7.98
CA ASN A 72 3.96 -10.00 -9.16
C ASN A 72 4.50 -8.62 -8.77
N SER A 73 4.03 -8.06 -7.66
CA SER A 73 4.50 -6.77 -7.14
C SER A 73 5.94 -6.85 -6.69
N LEU A 74 6.32 -7.95 -6.05
CA LEU A 74 7.68 -8.23 -5.61
C LEU A 74 8.69 -8.49 -6.75
N LYS A 75 8.21 -8.78 -7.97
CA LYS A 75 9.03 -8.89 -9.19
C LYS A 75 9.07 -7.59 -10.00
N SER A 76 8.31 -6.57 -9.61
CA SER A 76 8.26 -5.28 -10.30
C SER A 76 9.52 -4.46 -9.99
N ALA A 77 10.08 -3.80 -11.00
CA ALA A 77 11.16 -2.83 -10.80
C ALA A 77 10.65 -1.52 -10.17
N TRP A 78 9.36 -1.22 -10.32
CA TRP A 78 8.75 0.05 -9.87
C TRP A 78 8.29 0.01 -8.42
N VAL A 79 7.74 -1.11 -7.98
CA VAL A 79 7.19 -1.25 -6.62
C VAL A 79 8.23 -0.98 -5.52
N PRO A 80 9.46 -1.55 -5.56
CA PRO A 80 10.49 -1.22 -4.57
C PRO A 80 10.90 0.25 -4.61
N TRP A 81 10.90 0.86 -5.80
CA TRP A 81 11.20 2.29 -5.96
C TRP A 81 10.11 3.17 -5.34
N GLU A 82 8.83 2.87 -5.59
CA GLU A 82 7.68 3.57 -4.99
C GLU A 82 7.70 3.47 -3.46
N LEU A 83 7.99 2.27 -2.94
CA LEU A 83 8.11 2.05 -1.50
C LEU A 83 9.23 2.89 -0.89
N GLY A 84 10.41 2.93 -1.52
CA GLY A 84 11.53 3.75 -1.05
C GLY A 84 11.22 5.25 -1.09
N VAL A 85 10.49 5.73 -2.11
CA VAL A 85 10.01 7.12 -2.16
C VAL A 85 9.04 7.38 -1.01
N ALA A 86 8.05 6.50 -0.81
CA ALA A 86 7.05 6.64 0.23
C ALA A 86 7.65 6.65 1.63
N ASP A 87 8.59 5.74 1.91
CA ASP A 87 9.36 5.70 3.15
C ASP A 87 10.06 7.03 3.42
N GLY A 88 10.81 7.53 2.43
CA GLY A 88 11.57 8.77 2.55
C GLY A 88 10.72 10.03 2.76
N VAL A 89 9.54 10.13 2.12
CA VAL A 89 8.71 11.35 2.20
C VAL A 89 7.61 11.29 3.25
N LYS A 90 7.19 10.10 3.69
CA LYS A 90 6.08 9.93 4.65
C LYS A 90 6.52 9.41 6.01
N GLY A 91 7.65 8.70 6.07
CA GLY A 91 8.08 7.93 7.22
C GLY A 91 7.27 6.65 7.42
N LEU A 92 7.82 5.73 8.21
CA LEU A 92 7.27 4.40 8.44
C LEU A 92 5.86 4.41 9.05
N SER A 93 5.45 5.46 9.79
CA SER A 93 4.11 5.53 10.38
C SER A 93 2.98 5.65 9.35
N ASN A 94 3.30 6.02 8.10
CA ASN A 94 2.34 6.27 7.03
C ASN A 94 2.50 5.30 5.85
N VAL A 95 3.35 4.28 6.02
CA VAL A 95 3.63 3.23 5.04
C VAL A 95 3.25 1.88 5.67
N ALA A 96 2.51 1.06 4.96
CA ALA A 96 2.25 -0.31 5.38
C ALA A 96 2.29 -1.28 4.19
N VAL A 97 2.62 -2.53 4.49
CA VAL A 97 2.64 -3.63 3.54
C VAL A 97 1.45 -4.56 3.82
N LEU A 98 0.61 -4.79 2.81
CA LEU A 98 -0.43 -5.80 2.82
C LEU A 98 0.08 -7.07 2.11
N PRO A 99 0.56 -8.09 2.86
CA PRO A 99 0.94 -9.38 2.29
C PRO A 99 -0.26 -10.05 1.63
N VAL A 100 -0.07 -10.52 0.39
CA VAL A 100 -1.02 -11.40 -0.29
C VAL A 100 -0.30 -12.69 -0.64
N SER A 101 -0.09 -13.54 0.37
CA SER A 101 0.43 -14.91 0.19
C SER A 101 -0.52 -15.93 0.80
N LYS A 102 -0.52 -17.15 0.26
CA LYS A 102 -1.24 -18.30 0.83
C LYS A 102 -0.48 -18.97 1.98
N ASN A 103 0.84 -18.79 2.05
CA ASN A 103 1.71 -19.44 3.01
C ASN A 103 2.60 -18.39 3.68
N ASP A 104 2.44 -18.28 4.99
CA ASP A 104 3.37 -17.77 6.01
C ASP A 104 4.24 -16.60 5.62
N ARG A 105 3.85 -15.37 6.05
CA ARG A 105 4.63 -14.22 6.60
C ARG A 105 6.06 -13.94 6.09
N THR A 106 6.49 -14.60 5.05
CA THR A 106 7.86 -14.69 4.57
C THR A 106 7.78 -14.30 3.11
N PHE A 107 8.51 -13.24 2.79
CA PHE A 107 8.72 -12.80 1.43
C PHE A 107 10.10 -13.30 1.03
N PRO A 108 10.26 -14.59 0.63
CA PRO A 108 11.55 -15.08 0.18
C PRO A 108 12.04 -14.16 -0.95
N ASN A 109 13.24 -13.59 -0.76
CA ASN A 109 13.92 -12.62 -1.63
C ASN A 109 13.54 -11.13 -1.51
N ASN A 110 12.74 -10.72 -0.51
CA ASN A 110 12.51 -9.30 -0.20
C ASN A 110 12.63 -9.02 1.30
N GLU A 111 13.81 -9.31 1.86
CA GLU A 111 14.10 -9.16 3.30
C GLU A 111 13.86 -7.74 3.83
N TYR A 112 14.07 -6.73 2.98
CA TYR A 112 13.83 -5.33 3.34
C TYR A 112 12.34 -5.03 3.64
N MET A 113 11.39 -5.88 3.21
CA MET A 113 9.98 -5.77 3.61
C MET A 113 9.79 -5.86 5.13
N ALA A 114 10.67 -6.58 5.83
CA ALA A 114 10.57 -6.75 7.28
C ALA A 114 10.77 -5.42 8.06
N MET A 115 11.29 -4.38 7.41
CA MET A 115 11.47 -3.05 8.00
C MET A 115 10.19 -2.20 7.99
N TYR A 116 9.14 -2.66 7.32
CA TYR A 116 7.89 -1.91 7.18
C TYR A 116 6.79 -2.45 8.09
N PRO A 117 5.89 -1.59 8.58
CA PRO A 117 4.66 -2.04 9.20
C PRO A 117 3.85 -2.92 8.26
N ARG A 118 3.13 -3.88 8.83
CA ARG A 118 2.38 -4.88 8.06
C ARG A 118 0.92 -4.91 8.45
N VAL A 119 0.07 -5.07 7.44
CA VAL A 119 -1.35 -5.30 7.61
C VAL A 119 -1.58 -6.79 7.83
N GLU A 120 -2.21 -7.17 8.93
CA GLU A 120 -2.58 -8.55 9.22
C GLU A 120 -4.03 -8.66 9.67
N GLN A 121 -4.67 -9.78 9.34
CA GLN A 121 -5.98 -10.13 9.86
C GLN A 121 -5.81 -10.94 11.14
N ALA A 122 -6.41 -10.45 12.24
CA ALA A 122 -6.50 -11.17 13.49
C ALA A 122 -7.48 -12.36 13.38
N ARG A 123 -7.42 -13.29 14.35
CA ARG A 123 -8.31 -14.47 14.37
C ARG A 123 -9.80 -14.12 14.40
N GLY A 124 -10.16 -12.92 14.89
CA GLY A 124 -11.53 -12.41 14.90
C GLY A 124 -12.00 -11.82 13.58
N GLY A 125 -11.17 -11.79 12.54
CA GLY A 125 -11.47 -11.21 11.23
C GLY A 125 -11.15 -9.72 11.11
N GLU A 126 -10.83 -9.06 12.21
CA GLU A 126 -10.41 -7.66 12.27
C GLU A 126 -9.00 -7.47 11.69
N TRP A 127 -8.78 -6.32 11.05
CA TRP A 127 -7.51 -5.99 10.42
C TRP A 127 -6.72 -4.99 11.26
N PHE A 128 -5.41 -5.21 11.38
CA PHE A 128 -4.50 -4.38 12.15
C PHE A 128 -3.23 -4.06 11.36
N VAL A 129 -2.62 -2.92 11.66
CA VAL A 129 -1.27 -2.55 11.24
C VAL A 129 -0.32 -2.77 12.42
N TYR A 130 0.58 -3.72 12.26
CA TYR A 130 1.63 -3.99 13.25
C TYR A 130 2.92 -3.28 12.86
N PRO A 131 3.61 -2.61 13.80
CA PRO A 131 4.94 -2.07 13.54
C PRO A 131 5.92 -3.13 13.05
N ALA A 132 6.93 -2.70 12.32
CA ALA A 132 8.00 -3.57 11.84
C ALA A 132 8.62 -4.39 13.00
N GLY A 133 8.74 -5.70 12.79
CA GLY A 133 9.30 -6.64 13.78
C GLY A 133 8.48 -6.85 15.06
N GLN A 134 7.24 -6.35 15.15
CA GLN A 134 6.39 -6.49 16.33
C GLN A 134 5.12 -7.30 16.04
N ASP A 135 4.78 -8.25 16.92
CA ASP A 135 3.51 -9.01 16.84
C ASP A 135 2.45 -8.51 17.83
N SER A 136 2.74 -7.40 18.50
CA SER A 136 1.87 -6.75 19.49
C SER A 136 1.78 -5.24 19.21
N ASN A 137 0.88 -4.54 19.91
CA ASN A 137 0.65 -3.10 19.74
C ASN A 137 0.18 -2.68 18.34
N GLY A 138 -0.50 -3.59 17.63
CA GLY A 138 -1.12 -3.26 16.35
C GLY A 138 -2.22 -2.21 16.51
N VAL A 139 -2.29 -1.29 15.56
CA VAL A 139 -3.38 -0.31 15.47
C VAL A 139 -4.42 -0.85 14.51
N GLN A 140 -5.71 -0.74 14.82
CA GLN A 140 -6.77 -1.18 13.91
C GLN A 140 -6.57 -0.52 12.53
N PHE A 141 -6.67 -1.28 11.44
CA PHE A 141 -6.34 -0.81 10.10
C PHE A 141 -7.14 0.44 9.72
N ALA A 142 -8.44 0.46 9.99
CA ALA A 142 -9.30 1.62 9.79
C ALA A 142 -8.84 2.86 10.59
N ALA A 143 -8.41 2.67 11.84
CA ALA A 143 -7.88 3.75 12.68
C ALA A 143 -6.53 4.25 12.17
N TRP A 144 -5.62 3.35 11.77
CA TRP A 144 -4.34 3.71 11.19
C TRP A 144 -4.49 4.62 9.96
N LEU A 145 -5.53 4.41 9.15
CA LEU A 145 -5.78 5.17 7.92
C LEU A 145 -6.23 6.62 8.15
N ILE A 146 -6.67 6.96 9.37
CA ILE A 146 -7.18 8.30 9.74
C ILE A 146 -6.30 9.05 10.76
N LEU A 147 -5.31 8.37 11.37
CA LEU A 147 -4.29 8.99 12.24
C LEU A 147 -3.28 9.81 11.43
#